data_AF-A0A537HRM5-F1
#
_entry.id   AF-A0A537HRM5-F1
#
_cell.length_a   1.000
_cell.length_b   1.000
_cell.length_c   1.000
_cell.angle_alpha   90.00
_cell.angle_beta   90.00
_cell.angle_gamma   90.00
#
_symmetry.space_group_name_H-M   'P 1'
#
loop_
_entity.id
_entity.type
_entity.pdbx_description
1 polymer ?
#
loop_
_entity_poly.entity_id
_entity_poly.type
_entity_poly.pdbx_seq_one_letter_code
_entity_poly.pdbx_strand_id
1 'polypeptide(L)'
;MFLLGHSCWSYLISKLTGRQLQVNLPAWLAFLSGILPDFDIYFRPILAHHTWTHSILILLPISLLLSIRFGRLGIAFSTGILSHLLTDSLVGTIPILYPFSNIAIGLNLGIPSIADTTLETGALLAVLLLAYNNKDYLQLTRPNKKSLWLIVPLYALITISVLFAGDNGISLASFAFSRKALTLITIGHAILAGLLTLGVLQGTRAVISTMRHPKPAEPNNPTPAPTPTTKP
;
A
#
# COMPACT_ATOMS: atom_id res chain seq x y z
N MET A 1 7.67 -5.80 -10.74
CA MET A 1 7.04 -4.67 -11.49
C MET A 1 7.67 -3.38 -10.95
N PHE A 2 7.28 -2.20 -11.39
CA PHE A 2 7.60 -0.99 -10.65
C PHE A 2 6.60 -0.76 -9.50
N LEU A 3 6.94 0.14 -8.57
CA LEU A 3 6.15 0.46 -7.37
C LEU A 3 4.70 0.86 -7.66
N LEU A 4 4.43 1.46 -8.83
CA LEU A 4 3.06 1.78 -9.26
C LEU A 4 2.23 0.49 -9.34
N GLY A 5 2.73 -0.49 -10.11
CA GLY A 5 2.14 -1.81 -10.22
C GLY A 5 1.88 -2.47 -8.89
N HIS A 6 2.91 -2.58 -8.04
CA HIS A 6 2.80 -3.25 -6.74
C HIS A 6 1.73 -2.62 -5.85
N SER A 7 1.72 -1.30 -5.73
CA SER A 7 0.74 -0.59 -4.92
C SER A 7 -0.69 -0.71 -5.48
N CYS A 8 -0.85 -0.62 -6.80
CA CYS A 8 -2.16 -0.73 -7.43
C CYS A 8 -2.74 -2.14 -7.35
N TRP A 9 -1.95 -3.17 -7.66
CA TRP A 9 -2.41 -4.56 -7.56
C TRP A 9 -2.74 -4.95 -6.13
N SER A 10 -1.92 -4.54 -5.15
CA SER A 10 -2.22 -4.82 -3.75
C SER A 10 -3.51 -4.13 -3.30
N TYR A 11 -3.75 -2.89 -3.74
CA TYR A 11 -5.01 -2.20 -3.46
C TYR A 11 -6.20 -3.00 -4.00
N LEU A 12 -6.15 -3.44 -5.26
CA LEU A 12 -7.22 -4.19 -5.90
C LEU A 12 -7.49 -5.50 -5.15
N ILE A 13 -6.45 -6.32 -4.97
CA ILE A 13 -6.57 -7.63 -4.32
C ILE A 13 -7.05 -7.48 -2.88
N SER A 14 -6.40 -6.61 -2.09
CA SER A 14 -6.79 -6.42 -0.70
C SER A 14 -8.21 -5.90 -0.53
N LYS A 15 -8.66 -4.95 -1.36
CA LYS A 15 -10.03 -4.42 -1.29
C LYS A 15 -11.07 -5.46 -1.72
N LEU A 16 -10.78 -6.25 -2.75
CA LEU A 16 -11.66 -7.32 -3.21
C LEU A 16 -11.76 -8.45 -2.19
N THR A 17 -10.63 -8.90 -1.63
CA THR A 17 -10.61 -9.86 -0.52
C THR A 17 -11.37 -9.31 0.70
N GLY A 18 -11.15 -8.05 1.06
CA GLY A 18 -11.86 -7.40 2.16
C GLY A 18 -13.38 -7.41 1.97
N ARG A 19 -13.86 -7.09 0.75
CA ARG A 19 -15.29 -7.18 0.40
C ARG A 19 -15.83 -8.61 0.57
N GLN A 20 -15.11 -9.61 0.08
CA GLN A 20 -15.51 -11.02 0.19
C GLN A 20 -15.58 -11.48 1.66
N LEU A 21 -14.66 -11.01 2.49
CA LEU A 21 -14.61 -11.32 3.92
C LEU A 21 -15.46 -10.37 4.79
N GLN A 22 -16.18 -9.43 4.17
CA GLN A 22 -17.02 -8.44 4.84
C GLN A 22 -16.26 -7.57 5.85
N VAL A 23 -15.02 -7.20 5.52
CA VAL A 23 -14.19 -6.27 6.30
C VAL A 23 -13.75 -5.09 5.45
N ASN A 24 -13.72 -3.90 6.06
CA ASN A 24 -13.28 -2.70 5.38
C ASN A 24 -11.79 -2.45 5.65
N LEU A 25 -10.92 -2.85 4.72
CA LEU A 25 -9.51 -2.49 4.77
C LEU A 25 -9.33 -1.02 4.34
N PRO A 26 -8.74 -0.15 5.17
CA PRO A 26 -8.43 1.23 4.80
C PRO A 26 -7.57 1.32 3.54
N ALA A 27 -7.81 2.33 2.70
CA ALA A 27 -7.08 2.51 1.44
C ALA A 27 -5.56 2.57 1.64
N TRP A 28 -5.09 3.27 2.69
CA TRP A 28 -3.66 3.38 2.97
C TRP A 28 -3.00 2.03 3.24
N LEU A 29 -3.67 1.11 3.95
CA LEU A 29 -3.18 -0.25 4.17
C LEU A 29 -3.19 -1.08 2.88
N ALA A 30 -4.23 -0.90 2.06
CA ALA A 30 -4.37 -1.61 0.80
C ALA A 30 -3.27 -1.23 -0.21
N PHE A 31 -2.89 0.05 -0.28
CA PHE A 31 -1.76 0.52 -1.09
C PHE A 31 -0.40 0.13 -0.51
N LEU A 32 -0.27 0.13 0.82
CA LEU A 32 0.99 -0.18 1.50
C LEU A 32 1.36 -1.67 1.42
N SER A 33 0.37 -2.58 1.46
CA SER A 33 0.62 -4.02 1.52
C SER A 33 1.51 -4.53 0.38
N GLY A 34 1.34 -4.01 -0.84
CA GLY A 34 2.16 -4.36 -1.99
C GLY A 34 3.56 -3.72 -2.00
N ILE A 35 3.77 -2.65 -1.24
CA ILE A 35 5.08 -1.98 -1.15
C ILE A 35 5.95 -2.62 -0.07
N LEU A 36 5.35 -3.29 0.93
CA LEU A 36 6.09 -3.85 2.06
C LEU A 36 7.24 -4.79 1.68
N PRO A 37 7.11 -5.69 0.69
CA PRO A 37 8.24 -6.54 0.29
C PRO A 37 9.47 -5.76 -0.20
N ASP A 38 9.26 -4.60 -0.84
CA ASP A 38 10.31 -3.70 -1.33
C ASP A 38 10.97 -2.87 -0.23
N PHE A 39 10.54 -3.01 1.03
CA PHE A 39 11.24 -2.36 2.14
C PHE A 39 12.67 -2.87 2.35
N ASP A 40 13.04 -4.02 1.76
CA ASP A 40 14.44 -4.47 1.71
C ASP A 40 15.38 -3.46 1.04
N ILE A 41 14.88 -2.62 0.12
CA ILE A 41 15.66 -1.58 -0.56
C ILE A 41 16.27 -0.58 0.44
N TYR A 42 15.59 -0.27 1.55
CA TYR A 42 16.15 0.61 2.60
C TYR A 42 17.39 0.03 3.28
N PHE A 43 17.58 -1.28 3.21
CA PHE A 43 18.64 -1.98 3.93
C PHE A 43 19.80 -2.36 2.99
N ARG A 44 19.83 -1.85 1.76
CA ARG A 44 20.99 -2.03 0.90
C ARG A 44 22.22 -1.31 1.48
N PRO A 45 23.43 -1.88 1.32
CA PRO A 45 23.75 -3.13 0.63
C PRO A 45 23.62 -4.40 1.51
N ILE A 46 23.14 -4.30 2.76
CA ILE A 46 23.09 -5.42 3.73
C ILE A 46 22.09 -6.49 3.29
N LEU A 47 20.92 -6.08 2.77
CA LEU A 47 19.92 -6.98 2.20
C LEU A 47 19.83 -6.76 0.69
N ALA A 48 20.15 -7.81 -0.07
CA ALA A 48 19.97 -7.79 -1.52
C ALA A 48 18.48 -7.83 -1.87
N HIS A 49 18.07 -6.93 -2.77
CA HIS A 49 16.69 -6.91 -3.27
C HIS A 49 16.37 -8.20 -4.05
N HIS A 50 15.11 -8.62 -4.06
CA HIS A 50 14.67 -9.89 -4.62
C HIS A 50 15.34 -11.12 -3.98
N THR A 51 15.52 -11.11 -2.65
CA THR A 51 16.01 -12.29 -1.91
C THR A 51 15.02 -12.70 -0.82
N TRP A 52 15.30 -12.39 0.45
CA TRP A 52 14.50 -12.79 1.61
C TRP A 52 13.07 -12.27 1.55
N THR A 53 12.87 -10.99 1.28
CA THR A 53 11.52 -10.39 1.29
C THR A 53 10.68 -10.75 0.07
N HIS A 54 11.28 -11.38 -0.94
CA HIS A 54 10.60 -11.87 -2.14
C HIS A 54 10.54 -13.41 -2.18
N SER A 55 10.83 -14.05 -1.03
CA SER A 55 10.78 -15.49 -0.85
C SER A 55 9.43 -15.90 -0.25
N ILE A 56 8.85 -16.97 -0.77
CA ILE A 56 7.60 -17.52 -0.20
C ILE A 56 7.84 -18.03 1.22
N LEU A 57 9.05 -18.50 1.52
CA LEU A 57 9.43 -19.01 2.85
C LEU A 57 9.41 -17.93 3.93
N ILE A 58 9.49 -16.65 3.53
CA ILE A 58 9.45 -15.52 4.45
C ILE A 58 8.08 -14.84 4.42
N LEU A 59 7.56 -14.53 3.24
CA LEU A 59 6.30 -13.82 3.13
C LEU A 59 5.11 -14.67 3.58
N LEU A 60 5.10 -15.98 3.33
CA LEU A 60 3.97 -16.83 3.72
C LEU A 60 3.82 -16.95 5.25
N PRO A 61 4.87 -17.22 6.05
CA PRO A 61 4.76 -17.18 7.50
C PRO A 61 4.34 -15.82 8.06
N ILE A 62 4.87 -14.71 7.52
CA ILE A 62 4.47 -13.36 7.93
C ILE A 62 2.99 -13.13 7.62
N SER A 63 2.55 -13.43 6.39
CA SER A 63 1.16 -13.32 5.96
C SER A 63 0.23 -14.19 6.79
N LEU A 64 0.65 -15.40 7.18
CA LEU A 64 -0.09 -16.29 8.06
C LEU A 64 -0.21 -15.71 9.47
N LEU A 65 0.90 -15.23 10.05
CA LEU A 65 0.90 -14.61 11.37
C LEU A 65 -0.03 -13.39 11.42
N LEU A 66 0.03 -12.52 10.42
CA LEU A 66 -0.86 -11.36 10.30
C LEU A 66 -2.33 -11.79 10.17
N SER A 67 -2.60 -12.83 9.39
CA SER A 67 -3.95 -13.39 9.22
C SER A 67 -4.51 -13.97 10.52
N ILE A 68 -3.69 -14.67 11.30
CA ILE A 68 -4.07 -15.21 12.61
C ILE A 68 -4.32 -14.07 13.60
N ARG A 69 -3.40 -13.09 13.65
CA ARG A 69 -3.44 -12.02 14.65
C ARG A 69 -4.56 -11.00 14.42
N PHE A 70 -4.90 -10.70 13.17
CA PHE A 70 -5.87 -9.69 12.79
C PHE A 70 -7.12 -10.26 12.11
N GLY A 71 -7.27 -11.59 12.10
CA GLY A 71 -8.42 -12.30 11.53
C GLY A 71 -8.67 -11.92 10.06
N ARG A 72 -9.94 -11.68 9.73
CA ARG A 72 -10.37 -11.34 8.35
C ARG A 72 -9.69 -10.09 7.79
N LEU A 73 -9.42 -9.09 8.62
CA LEU A 73 -8.67 -7.88 8.20
C LEU A 73 -7.22 -8.24 7.86
N GLY A 74 -6.61 -9.09 8.68
CA GLY A 74 -5.28 -9.65 8.43
C GLY A 74 -5.21 -10.40 7.11
N ILE A 75 -6.20 -11.25 6.81
CA ILE A 75 -6.27 -11.97 5.54
C ILE A 75 -6.32 -10.99 4.36
N ALA A 76 -7.19 -9.97 4.40
CA ALA A 76 -7.29 -8.98 3.32
C ALA A 76 -6.00 -8.18 3.12
N PHE A 77 -5.28 -7.87 4.19
CA PHE A 77 -3.98 -7.20 4.10
C PHE A 77 -2.89 -8.14 3.55
N SER A 78 -2.84 -9.37 4.06
CA SER A 78 -1.89 -10.40 3.68
C SER A 78 -2.01 -10.83 2.22
N THR A 79 -3.22 -10.88 1.65
CA THR A 79 -3.37 -11.15 0.20
C THR A 79 -2.77 -10.03 -0.65
N GLY A 80 -2.77 -8.79 -0.17
CA GLY A 80 -2.06 -7.69 -0.81
C GLY A 80 -0.54 -7.88 -0.78
N ILE A 81 0.03 -8.31 0.35
CA ILE A 81 1.46 -8.65 0.45
C ILE A 81 1.80 -9.77 -0.53
N LEU A 82 1.03 -10.86 -0.54
CA LEU A 82 1.29 -12.01 -1.43
C LEU A 82 1.08 -11.68 -2.91
N SER A 83 0.22 -10.69 -3.23
CA SER A 83 0.06 -10.21 -4.60
C SER A 83 1.35 -9.67 -5.18
N HIS A 84 2.27 -9.18 -4.34
CA HIS A 84 3.59 -8.72 -4.76
C HIS A 84 4.36 -9.83 -5.49
N LEU A 85 4.50 -11.01 -4.86
CA LEU A 85 5.17 -12.17 -5.47
C LEU A 85 4.53 -12.58 -6.79
N LEU A 86 3.19 -12.58 -6.84
CA LEU A 86 2.46 -12.88 -8.05
C LEU A 86 2.85 -11.89 -9.15
N THR A 87 2.74 -10.59 -8.87
CA THR A 87 3.02 -9.54 -9.84
C THR A 87 4.45 -9.55 -10.36
N ASP A 88 5.46 -9.79 -9.50
CA ASP A 88 6.83 -9.97 -9.97
C ASP A 88 7.03 -11.20 -10.83
N SER A 89 6.41 -12.32 -10.44
CA SER A 89 6.50 -13.55 -11.22
C SER A 89 5.86 -13.43 -12.61
N LEU A 90 4.96 -12.46 -12.84
CA LEU A 90 4.41 -12.21 -14.17
C LEU A 90 5.43 -11.52 -15.08
N VAL A 91 6.08 -10.46 -14.61
CA VAL A 91 6.94 -9.62 -15.47
C VAL A 91 8.42 -9.99 -15.41
N GLY A 92 8.85 -10.65 -14.35
CA GLY A 92 10.22 -11.09 -14.13
C GLY A 92 10.26 -12.50 -13.56
N THR A 93 11.27 -12.75 -12.73
CA THR A 93 11.42 -14.01 -11.98
C THR A 93 11.76 -13.70 -10.53
N ILE A 94 11.29 -14.53 -9.60
CA ILE A 94 11.53 -14.40 -8.17
C ILE A 94 12.11 -15.68 -7.57
N PRO A 95 13.12 -15.62 -6.68
CA PRO A 95 13.70 -16.79 -6.05
C PRO A 95 12.82 -17.27 -4.89
N ILE A 96 11.81 -18.09 -5.21
CA ILE A 96 10.75 -18.48 -4.28
C ILE A 96 11.24 -19.22 -3.03
N LEU A 97 12.40 -19.90 -3.10
CA LEU A 97 12.95 -20.75 -2.03
C LEU A 97 14.21 -20.14 -1.37
N TYR A 98 14.47 -18.85 -1.57
CA TYR A 98 15.61 -18.19 -0.93
C TYR A 98 15.48 -18.24 0.60
N PRO A 99 16.57 -18.51 1.37
CA PRO A 99 17.99 -18.62 0.96
C PRO A 99 18.43 -20.04 0.58
N PHE A 100 17.57 -21.05 0.72
CA PHE A 100 17.98 -22.45 0.52
C PHE A 100 18.21 -22.78 -0.96
N SER A 101 17.61 -22.01 -1.86
CA SER A 101 17.81 -22.14 -3.29
C SER A 101 17.61 -20.81 -4.00
N ASN A 102 18.40 -20.59 -5.05
CA ASN A 102 18.29 -19.46 -5.96
C ASN A 102 17.43 -19.76 -7.20
N ILE A 103 16.70 -20.89 -7.21
CA ILE A 103 15.77 -21.22 -8.30
C ILE A 103 14.72 -20.10 -8.39
N ALA A 104 14.76 -19.38 -9.50
CA ALA A 104 13.83 -18.29 -9.78
C ALA A 104 12.70 -18.78 -10.69
N ILE A 105 11.46 -18.42 -10.34
CA ILE A 105 10.25 -18.78 -11.10
C ILE A 105 9.55 -17.50 -11.57
N GLY A 106 9.09 -17.51 -12.81
CA GLY A 106 8.24 -16.48 -13.37
C GLY A 106 8.08 -16.62 -14.88
N LEU A 107 7.09 -15.92 -15.43
CA LEU A 107 6.81 -15.85 -16.87
C LEU A 107 7.82 -14.96 -17.61
N ASN A 108 8.51 -14.07 -16.89
CA ASN A 108 9.53 -13.18 -17.43
C ASN A 108 9.06 -12.39 -18.66
N LEU A 109 7.87 -11.78 -18.59
CA LEU A 109 7.33 -10.95 -19.69
C LEU A 109 8.16 -9.68 -19.97
N GLY A 110 9.17 -9.38 -19.14
CA GLY A 110 10.17 -8.33 -19.30
C GLY A 110 9.84 -7.02 -18.58
N ILE A 111 10.88 -6.32 -18.10
CA ILE A 111 10.78 -5.03 -17.41
C ILE A 111 11.83 -4.05 -17.99
N PRO A 112 11.45 -2.89 -18.54
CA PRO A 112 10.10 -2.51 -18.94
C PRO A 112 9.70 -3.20 -20.25
N SER A 113 8.47 -3.71 -20.34
CA SER A 113 7.86 -4.26 -21.57
C SER A 113 6.45 -3.71 -21.80
N ILE A 114 5.84 -4.05 -22.93
CA ILE A 114 4.43 -3.71 -23.20
C ILE A 114 3.52 -4.41 -22.18
N ALA A 115 3.82 -5.66 -21.82
CA ALA A 115 3.05 -6.41 -20.84
C ALA A 115 3.14 -5.75 -19.45
N ASP A 116 4.35 -5.42 -18.99
CA ASP A 116 4.58 -4.71 -17.74
C ASP A 116 3.87 -3.35 -17.71
N THR A 117 4.03 -2.54 -18.77
CA THR A 117 3.33 -1.25 -18.90
C THR A 117 1.82 -1.40 -18.84
N THR A 118 1.26 -2.41 -19.51
CA THR A 118 -0.18 -2.68 -19.52
C THR A 118 -0.69 -3.13 -18.16
N LEU A 119 0.05 -4.01 -17.49
CA LEU A 119 -0.29 -4.49 -16.15
C LEU A 119 -0.26 -3.36 -15.12
N GLU A 120 0.71 -2.44 -15.19
CA GLU A 120 0.82 -1.32 -14.26
C GLU A 120 -0.24 -0.24 -14.50
N THR A 121 -0.32 0.26 -15.74
CA THR A 121 -1.26 1.33 -16.08
C THR A 121 -2.71 0.84 -16.05
N GLY A 122 -2.95 -0.41 -16.45
CA GLY A 122 -4.24 -1.07 -16.33
C GLY A 122 -4.67 -1.26 -14.86
N ALA A 123 -3.74 -1.65 -13.98
CA ALA A 123 -4.03 -1.73 -12.55
C ALA A 123 -4.38 -0.36 -11.96
N LEU A 124 -3.68 0.71 -12.35
CA LEU A 124 -4.03 2.07 -11.93
C LEU A 124 -5.46 2.45 -12.36
N LEU A 125 -5.83 2.20 -13.61
CA LEU A 125 -7.19 2.46 -14.08
C LEU A 125 -8.24 1.66 -13.29
N ALA A 126 -7.96 0.38 -13.04
CA ALA A 126 -8.84 -0.46 -12.23
C ALA A 126 -8.94 0.05 -10.78
N VAL A 127 -7.85 0.57 -10.19
CA VAL A 127 -7.86 1.20 -8.87
C VAL A 127 -8.79 2.40 -8.86
N LEU A 128 -8.75 3.28 -9.87
CA LEU A 128 -9.63 4.44 -9.95
C LEU A 128 -11.11 4.02 -9.98
N LEU A 129 -11.44 3.01 -10.78
CA LEU A 129 -12.80 2.46 -10.87
C LEU A 129 -13.24 1.83 -9.53
N LEU A 130 -12.39 0.99 -8.92
CA LEU A 130 -12.71 0.32 -7.67
C LEU A 130 -12.80 1.31 -6.50
N ALA A 131 -11.91 2.31 -6.45
CA ALA A 131 -11.93 3.40 -5.47
C ALA A 131 -13.18 4.27 -5.58
N TYR A 132 -13.64 4.52 -6.81
CA TYR A 132 -14.93 5.18 -7.04
C TYR A 132 -16.08 4.36 -6.45
N ASN A 133 -16.14 3.06 -6.78
CA ASN A 133 -17.17 2.15 -6.30
C ASN A 133 -17.15 1.97 -4.76
N ASN A 134 -15.97 1.98 -4.15
CA ASN A 134 -15.79 1.92 -2.69
C ASN A 134 -16.03 3.25 -1.98
N LYS A 135 -16.23 4.36 -2.71
CA LYS A 135 -16.23 5.73 -2.18
C LYS A 135 -14.92 6.12 -1.49
N ASP A 136 -13.81 5.45 -1.81
CA ASP A 136 -12.48 5.77 -1.28
C ASP A 136 -12.03 7.17 -1.77
N TYR A 137 -12.53 7.64 -2.93
CA TYR A 137 -12.31 9.00 -3.45
C TYR A 137 -12.77 10.12 -2.49
N LEU A 138 -13.66 9.82 -1.54
CA LEU A 138 -14.07 10.78 -0.51
C LEU A 138 -12.89 11.19 0.38
N GLN A 139 -11.87 10.35 0.51
CA GLN A 139 -10.63 10.70 1.22
C GLN A 139 -9.85 11.81 0.52
N LEU A 140 -10.07 12.02 -0.78
CA LEU A 140 -9.39 13.00 -1.61
C LEU A 140 -10.21 14.30 -1.77
N THR A 141 -11.54 14.19 -1.69
CA THR A 141 -12.46 15.30 -1.96
C THR A 141 -13.00 15.97 -0.70
N ARG A 142 -13.00 15.28 0.46
CA ARG A 142 -13.56 15.80 1.71
C ARG A 142 -12.51 15.81 2.83
N PRO A 143 -12.50 16.84 3.70
CA PRO A 143 -11.68 16.83 4.91
C PRO A 143 -12.02 15.62 5.79
N ASN A 144 -11.04 14.73 6.01
CA ASN A 144 -11.19 13.56 6.86
C ASN A 144 -9.84 13.22 7.50
N LYS A 145 -9.79 13.16 8.84
CA LYS A 145 -8.55 12.84 9.58
C LYS A 145 -7.92 11.52 9.16
N LYS A 146 -8.74 10.52 8.78
CA LYS A 146 -8.23 9.21 8.32
C LYS A 146 -7.42 9.33 7.03
N SER A 147 -7.68 10.33 6.20
CA SER A 147 -6.90 10.58 4.98
C SER A 147 -5.44 10.93 5.25
N LEU A 148 -5.10 11.37 6.47
CA LEU A 148 -3.70 11.65 6.84
C LEU A 148 -2.82 10.40 6.74
N TRP A 149 -3.38 9.21 7.00
CA TRP A 149 -2.65 7.95 6.91
C TRP A 149 -2.19 7.59 5.50
N LEU A 150 -2.71 8.24 4.46
CA LEU A 150 -2.20 8.11 3.09
C LEU A 150 -0.77 8.62 2.95
N ILE A 151 -0.24 9.35 3.95
CA ILE A 151 1.17 9.75 3.99
C ILE A 151 2.11 8.56 4.04
N VAL A 152 1.69 7.43 4.63
CA VAL A 152 2.54 6.24 4.78
C VAL A 152 2.86 5.61 3.42
N PRO A 153 1.87 5.20 2.59
CA PRO A 153 2.17 4.69 1.25
C PRO A 153 2.76 5.78 0.35
N LEU A 154 2.40 7.06 0.50
CA LEU A 154 3.01 8.15 -0.27
C LEU A 154 4.51 8.27 0.00
N TYR A 155 4.89 8.28 1.28
CA TYR A 155 6.28 8.35 1.70
C TYR A 155 7.06 7.17 1.12
N ALA A 156 6.58 5.94 1.35
CA ALA A 156 7.21 4.72 0.85
C ALA A 156 7.37 4.73 -0.67
N LEU A 157 6.34 5.15 -1.41
CA LEU A 157 6.36 5.24 -2.86
C LEU A 157 7.46 6.19 -3.37
N ILE A 158 7.60 7.36 -2.76
CA ILE A 158 8.58 8.38 -3.15
C ILE A 158 10.00 7.94 -2.77
N THR A 159 10.21 7.55 -1.52
CA THR A 159 11.56 7.29 -1.00
C THR A 159 12.17 6.04 -1.61
N ILE A 160 11.42 4.96 -1.81
CA ILE A 160 11.95 3.76 -2.48
C ILE A 160 12.31 4.08 -3.94
N SER A 161 11.53 4.91 -4.63
CA SER A 161 11.87 5.35 -6.00
C SER A 161 13.19 6.14 -6.04
N VAL A 162 13.42 7.01 -5.06
CA VAL A 162 14.67 7.79 -4.93
C VAL A 162 15.84 6.88 -4.56
N LEU A 163 15.66 5.96 -3.61
CA LEU A 163 16.68 5.00 -3.20
C LEU A 163 17.08 4.09 -4.36
N PHE A 164 16.10 3.58 -5.12
CA PHE A 164 16.36 2.81 -6.33
C PHE A 164 17.29 3.57 -7.30
N ALA A 165 17.01 4.85 -7.55
CA ALA A 165 17.86 5.64 -8.44
C ALA A 165 19.26 5.87 -7.85
N GLY A 166 19.34 6.19 -6.56
CA GLY A 166 20.59 6.41 -5.84
C GLY A 166 21.49 5.16 -5.82
N ASP A 167 20.94 4.01 -5.46
CA ASP A 167 21.65 2.73 -5.37
C ASP A 167 22.20 2.26 -6.71
N ASN A 168 21.53 2.62 -7.80
CA ASN A 168 21.96 2.27 -9.15
C ASN A 168 22.83 3.37 -9.80
N GLY A 169 23.09 4.49 -9.12
CA GLY A 169 23.88 5.60 -9.64
C GLY A 169 23.27 6.26 -10.89
N ILE A 170 21.94 6.21 -11.04
CA ILE A 170 21.22 6.74 -12.20
C ILE A 170 20.42 7.99 -11.84
N SER A 171 20.31 8.91 -12.80
CA SER A 171 19.34 10.01 -12.69
C SER A 171 17.93 9.46 -12.79
N LEU A 172 17.12 9.63 -11.74
CA LEU A 172 15.75 9.15 -11.69
C LEU A 172 14.93 9.70 -12.87
N ALA A 173 15.05 10.99 -13.16
CA ALA A 173 14.34 11.62 -14.27
C ALA A 173 14.81 11.07 -15.63
N SER A 174 16.11 10.94 -15.83
CA SER A 174 16.65 10.41 -17.09
C SER A 174 16.21 8.96 -17.32
N PHE A 175 16.17 8.14 -16.27
CA PHE A 175 15.66 6.77 -16.34
C PHE A 175 14.16 6.74 -16.63
N ALA A 176 13.37 7.50 -15.86
CA ALA A 176 11.91 7.57 -15.95
C ALA A 176 11.40 7.94 -17.35
N PHE A 177 12.12 8.83 -18.05
CA PHE A 177 11.76 9.29 -19.39
C PHE A 177 12.60 8.68 -20.52
N SER A 178 13.41 7.66 -20.23
CA SER A 178 14.30 7.04 -21.23
C SER A 178 13.57 6.25 -22.32
N ARG A 179 12.36 5.75 -22.02
CA ARG A 179 11.56 4.91 -22.92
C ARG A 179 10.08 5.24 -22.79
N LYS A 180 9.31 5.04 -23.87
CA LYS A 180 7.85 5.25 -23.88
C LYS A 180 7.13 4.45 -22.78
N ALA A 181 7.50 3.19 -22.59
CA ALA A 181 7.00 2.31 -21.53
C ALA A 181 7.21 2.92 -20.14
N LEU A 182 8.46 3.26 -19.80
CA LEU A 182 8.81 3.90 -18.53
C LEU A 182 8.14 5.25 -18.34
N THR A 183 7.96 6.03 -19.42
CA THR A 183 7.28 7.32 -19.35
C THR A 183 5.82 7.14 -18.93
N LEU A 184 5.11 6.16 -19.49
CA LEU A 184 3.72 5.87 -19.12
C LEU A 184 3.61 5.40 -17.66
N ILE A 185 4.50 4.51 -17.23
CA ILE A 185 4.57 4.06 -15.84
C ILE A 185 4.86 5.24 -14.90
N THR A 186 5.79 6.11 -15.28
CA THR A 186 6.16 7.31 -14.52
C THR A 186 4.98 8.27 -14.39
N ILE A 187 4.23 8.51 -15.48
CA ILE A 187 3.02 9.34 -15.43
C ILE A 187 1.99 8.72 -14.48
N GLY A 188 1.76 7.40 -14.57
CA GLY A 188 0.87 6.70 -13.65
C GLY A 188 1.31 6.82 -12.18
N HIS A 189 2.60 6.70 -11.94
CA HIS A 189 3.20 6.86 -10.62
C HIS A 189 3.01 8.28 -10.07
N ALA A 190 3.24 9.31 -10.90
CA ALA A 190 2.99 10.70 -10.55
C ALA A 190 1.51 10.98 -10.26
N ILE A 191 0.59 10.37 -11.03
CA ILE A 191 -0.86 10.44 -10.77
C ILE A 191 -1.18 9.82 -9.41
N LEU A 192 -0.70 8.61 -9.13
CA LEU A 192 -0.94 7.94 -7.84
C LEU A 192 -0.38 8.77 -6.67
N ALA A 193 0.88 9.23 -6.77
CA ALA A 193 1.50 10.08 -5.76
C ALA A 193 0.73 11.39 -5.55
N GLY A 194 0.26 12.01 -6.63
CA GLY A 194 -0.58 13.21 -6.59
C GLY A 194 -1.90 12.97 -5.87
N LEU A 195 -2.59 11.86 -6.16
CA LEU A 195 -3.83 11.48 -5.47
C LEU A 195 -3.59 11.24 -3.97
N LEU A 196 -2.54 10.50 -3.60
CA LEU A 196 -2.19 10.29 -2.20
C LEU A 196 -1.88 11.62 -1.49
N THR A 197 -1.14 12.52 -2.16
CA THR A 197 -0.82 13.87 -1.66
C THR A 197 -2.10 14.68 -1.41
N LEU A 198 -3.04 14.68 -2.35
CA LEU A 198 -4.34 15.33 -2.15
C LEU A 198 -5.06 14.78 -0.91
N GLY A 199 -5.05 13.47 -0.71
CA GLY A 199 -5.61 12.84 0.49
C GLY A 199 -4.95 13.32 1.78
N VAL A 200 -3.61 13.38 1.80
CA VAL A 200 -2.84 13.90 2.94
C VAL A 200 -3.19 15.37 3.23
N LEU A 201 -3.35 16.20 2.21
CA LEU A 201 -3.76 17.60 2.36
C LEU A 201 -5.16 17.71 2.98
N GLN A 202 -6.12 16.88 2.56
CA GLN A 202 -7.45 16.84 3.18
C GLN A 202 -7.41 16.34 4.63
N GLY A 203 -6.55 15.38 4.93
CA GLY A 203 -6.29 14.93 6.30
C GLY A 203 -5.75 16.06 7.19
N THR A 204 -4.77 16.78 6.68
CA THR A 204 -4.15 17.93 7.35
C THR A 204 -5.18 19.03 7.60
N ARG A 205 -6.00 19.38 6.59
CA ARG A 205 -7.11 20.34 6.73
C ARG A 205 -8.09 19.93 7.84
N ALA A 206 -8.45 18.65 7.91
CA ALA A 206 -9.37 18.14 8.94
C ALA A 206 -8.78 18.22 10.36
N VAL A 207 -7.48 17.96 10.51
CA VAL A 207 -6.76 18.08 11.78
C VAL A 207 -6.72 19.54 12.23
N ILE A 208 -6.30 20.45 11.34
CA ILE A 208 -6.23 21.90 11.63
C ILE A 208 -7.60 22.45 12.01
N SER A 209 -8.66 22.07 11.27
CA SER A 209 -10.03 22.49 11.58
C SER A 209 -10.46 22.06 12.99
N THR A 210 -10.11 20.84 13.42
CA THR A 210 -10.42 20.40 14.79
C THR A 210 -9.64 21.17 15.85
N MET A 211 -8.38 21.53 15.58
CA MET A 211 -7.57 22.32 16.51
C MET A 211 -8.11 23.75 16.68
N ARG A 212 -8.63 24.35 15.60
CA ARG A 212 -9.21 25.71 15.62
C ARG A 212 -10.58 25.78 16.27
N HIS A 213 -11.34 24.69 16.23
CA HIS A 213 -12.66 24.59 16.87
C HIS A 213 -12.70 23.36 17.78
N PRO A 214 -12.07 23.41 18.97
CA PRO A 214 -12.16 22.34 19.94
C PRO A 214 -13.62 22.12 20.32
N LYS A 215 -14.06 20.86 20.36
CA LYS A 215 -15.38 20.53 20.91
C LYS A 215 -15.40 21.00 22.38
N PRO A 216 -16.48 21.62 22.88
CA PRO A 216 -16.59 21.96 24.29
C PRO A 216 -16.35 20.70 25.15
N ALA A 217 -15.65 20.87 26.27
CA ALA A 217 -15.50 19.78 27.25
C ALA A 217 -16.89 19.26 27.62
N GLU A 218 -17.07 17.94 27.58
CA GLU A 218 -18.30 17.31 28.05
C GLU A 218 -18.49 17.72 29.52
N PRO A 219 -19.67 18.25 29.92
CA PRO A 219 -19.90 18.60 31.29
C PRO A 219 -19.72 17.36 32.16
N ASN A 220 -18.89 17.47 33.20
CA ASN A 220 -18.74 16.44 34.22
C ASN A 220 -20.11 16.20 34.86
N ASN A 221 -20.87 15.22 34.35
CA ASN A 221 -22.11 14.82 34.98
C ASN A 221 -21.73 14.24 36.36
N PRO A 222 -22.20 14.84 37.47
CA PRO A 222 -21.93 14.30 38.79
C PRO A 222 -22.50 12.88 38.86
N THR A 223 -21.69 11.97 39.40
CA THR A 223 -22.07 10.57 39.64
C THR A 223 -23.38 10.54 40.43
N PRO A 224 -24.42 9.80 39.97
CA PRO A 224 -25.66 9.68 40.72
C PRO A 224 -25.37 9.15 42.12
N ALA A 225 -25.90 9.83 43.14
CA ALA A 225 -25.78 9.39 44.52
C ALA A 225 -26.38 7.97 44.67
N PRO A 226 -25.74 7.07 45.44
CA PRO A 226 -26.23 5.72 45.63
C PRO A 226 -27.62 5.71 46.28
N THR A 227 -28.55 5.02 45.65
CA THR A 227 -29.94 4.85 46.10
C THR A 227 -29.96 4.10 47.45
N PRO A 228 -30.68 4.57 48.48
CA PRO A 228 -30.78 3.85 49.74
C PRO A 228 -31.56 2.55 49.52
N THR A 229 -30.94 1.41 49.81
CA THR A 229 -31.61 0.11 49.85
C THR A 229 -32.52 0.03 51.08
N THR A 230 -33.82 0.09 50.89
CA THR A 230 -34.81 -0.34 51.88
C THR A 230 -34.84 -1.87 51.89
N LYS A 231 -34.36 -2.50 52.96
CA LYS A 231 -34.57 -3.92 53.22
C LYS A 231 -35.96 -4.14 53.84
N PRO A 232 -36.75 -5.12 53.38
CA PRO A 232 -37.82 -5.72 54.17
C PRO A 232 -37.25 -6.66 55.25
#